data_AF-A0AAJ2F5D2-F1
#
_entry.id   AF-A0AAJ2F5D2-F1
#
_cell.length_a   1.000
_cell.length_b   1.000
_cell.length_c   1.000
_cell.angle_alpha   90.00
_cell.angle_beta   90.00
_cell.angle_gamma   90.00
#
_symmetry.space_group_name_H-M   'P 1'
#
loop_
_entity.id
_entity.type
_entity.pdbx_description
1 polymer ?
#
loop_
_entity_poly.entity_id
_entity_poly.type
_entity_poly.pdbx_seq_one_letter_code
_entity_poly.pdbx_strand_id
1 'polypeptide(L)'
;MSKNVNITPSGIKKVLKNYDSKLAIAEFIWNGFDAKADTVHLNFKVNELGTVETIEVADNGYGINFEQLSTKFDLFYSSEKAIEVNSRDEKHISTIHGKNGIGRLTFFTFAQIAQWKTTFQKNRLLLDGEITVNTENINNYNASEVTKSQKDKTGTSVNFYNITISKEELEGEIIPFLKSEFCWFLELNKPKGFSIIINGTPLDYQSFIEDSESFTLTYEESNTSFYCKYYQWNNKPHKELSKFYYLNAKHEEVYKDYTTLNNKGDEFYHSVYITSSFFNDFDFQSQQDSQQINLFSKAKYLSEYKFLHNSLNEFLRKKRKDILHKTSTKLIEKYEQDGIFPAYKRDFDKALLEETLINLYEVQPRLFISLNVEQKKFFVRLLNLLLASDEREHILETLEGIIEMNAEEKESLYQLLQKSSYTQ
;
A
#
# COMPACT_ATOMS: atom_id res chain seq x y z
N MET A 1 6.05 6.12 -47.98
CA MET A 1 5.94 7.24 -47.02
C MET A 1 5.42 6.68 -45.71
N SER A 2 6.26 6.60 -44.69
CA SER A 2 5.81 6.32 -43.32
C SER A 2 5.08 7.56 -42.79
N LYS A 3 3.95 7.35 -42.12
CA LYS A 3 3.22 8.39 -41.40
C LYS A 3 3.21 8.02 -39.92
N ASN A 4 3.46 8.98 -39.05
CA ASN A 4 3.37 8.78 -37.61
C ASN A 4 1.89 8.78 -37.19
N VAL A 5 1.52 7.84 -36.31
CA VAL A 5 0.20 7.80 -35.69
C VAL A 5 0.23 8.76 -34.50
N ASN A 6 -0.59 9.81 -34.56
CA ASN A 6 -0.72 10.78 -33.47
C ASN A 6 -1.84 10.36 -32.53
N ILE A 7 -1.60 10.50 -31.22
CA ILE A 7 -2.61 10.28 -30.20
C ILE A 7 -3.47 11.56 -30.05
N THR A 8 -4.79 11.40 -30.03
CA THR A 8 -5.74 12.51 -29.86
C THR A 8 -6.02 12.79 -28.38
N PRO A 9 -6.43 14.02 -28.01
CA PRO A 9 -6.87 14.34 -26.65
C PRO A 9 -7.97 13.41 -26.12
N SER A 10 -8.96 13.08 -26.96
CA SER A 10 -10.03 12.14 -26.60
C SER A 10 -9.52 10.71 -26.38
N GLY A 11 -8.51 10.28 -27.15
CA GLY A 11 -7.81 9.02 -26.95
C GLY A 11 -7.11 8.96 -25.60
N ILE A 12 -6.36 10.01 -25.25
CA ILE A 12 -5.66 10.13 -23.95
C ILE A 12 -6.67 10.02 -22.79
N LYS A 13 -7.72 10.83 -22.81
CA LYS A 13 -8.75 10.82 -21.74
C LYS A 13 -9.42 9.45 -21.61
N LYS A 14 -9.69 8.78 -22.73
CA LYS A 14 -10.30 7.44 -22.72
C LYS A 14 -9.38 6.37 -22.12
N VAL A 15 -8.07 6.47 -22.36
CA VAL A 15 -7.09 5.54 -21.78
C VAL A 15 -6.93 5.80 -20.28
N LEU A 16 -6.98 7.07 -19.87
CA LEU A 16 -6.83 7.48 -18.48
C LEU A 16 -8.14 7.50 -17.69
N LYS A 17 -9.23 6.95 -18.24
CA LYS A 17 -10.58 6.99 -17.62
C LYS A 17 -10.69 6.35 -16.24
N ASN A 18 -9.73 5.50 -15.87
CA ASN A 18 -9.70 4.81 -14.58
C ASN A 18 -8.95 5.62 -13.51
N TYR A 19 -8.34 6.75 -13.86
CA TYR A 19 -7.80 7.69 -12.90
C TYR A 19 -8.90 8.62 -12.41
N ASP A 20 -8.97 8.81 -11.10
CA ASP A 20 -9.77 9.83 -10.45
C ASP A 20 -8.87 10.94 -9.88
N SER A 21 -9.48 11.98 -9.30
CA SER A 21 -8.80 13.11 -8.67
C SER A 21 -7.82 12.68 -7.58
N LYS A 22 -8.21 11.69 -6.76
CA LYS A 22 -7.41 11.09 -5.68
C LYS A 22 -6.11 10.49 -6.20
N LEU A 23 -6.21 9.59 -7.18
CA LEU A 23 -5.06 8.97 -7.81
C LEU A 23 -4.19 9.99 -8.52
N ALA A 24 -4.79 10.95 -9.22
CA ALA A 24 -4.04 11.97 -9.95
C ALA A 24 -3.18 12.83 -9.02
N ILE A 25 -3.74 13.34 -7.91
CA ILE A 25 -2.99 14.15 -6.94
C ILE A 25 -1.87 13.31 -6.27
N ALA A 26 -2.14 12.05 -5.92
CA ALA A 26 -1.11 11.16 -5.39
C ALA A 26 0.04 10.92 -6.37
N GLU A 27 -0.24 10.78 -7.67
CA GLU A 27 0.81 10.66 -8.70
C GLU A 27 1.68 11.91 -8.78
N PHE A 28 1.13 13.11 -8.63
CA PHE A 28 1.93 14.34 -8.56
C PHE A 28 2.82 14.39 -7.32
N ILE A 29 2.35 13.89 -6.18
CA ILE A 29 3.16 13.77 -4.96
C ILE A 29 4.28 12.74 -5.14
N TRP A 30 3.96 11.57 -5.70
CA TRP A 30 4.95 10.54 -6.03
C TRP A 30 6.03 11.07 -6.98
N ASN A 31 5.65 11.86 -7.99
CA ASN A 31 6.62 12.49 -8.90
C ASN A 31 7.62 13.38 -8.16
N GLY A 32 7.21 14.05 -7.08
CA GLY A 32 8.11 14.81 -6.21
C GLY A 32 9.14 13.92 -5.52
N PHE A 33 8.69 12.84 -4.87
CA PHE A 33 9.60 11.87 -4.24
C PHE A 33 10.53 11.18 -5.26
N ASP A 34 10.04 10.86 -6.46
CA ASP A 34 10.86 10.34 -7.55
C ASP A 34 11.90 11.35 -8.03
N ALA A 35 11.62 12.65 -7.87
CA ALA A 35 12.56 13.73 -8.09
C ALA A 35 13.60 13.86 -6.95
N LYS A 36 13.66 12.87 -6.05
CA LYS A 36 14.51 12.84 -4.84
C LYS A 36 14.22 13.98 -3.87
N ALA A 37 12.99 14.51 -3.89
CA ALA A 37 12.51 15.37 -2.82
C ALA A 37 12.37 14.56 -1.52
N ASP A 38 12.67 15.20 -0.40
CA ASP A 38 12.26 14.71 0.92
C ASP A 38 10.92 15.34 1.34
N THR A 39 10.55 16.47 0.75
CA THR A 39 9.38 17.25 1.16
C THR A 39 8.54 17.60 -0.05
N VAL A 40 7.25 17.29 0.02
CA VAL A 40 6.26 17.66 -0.99
C VAL A 40 5.14 18.45 -0.33
N HIS A 41 4.82 19.61 -0.90
CA HIS A 41 3.72 20.47 -0.48
C HIS A 41 2.51 20.24 -1.38
N LEU A 42 1.33 20.12 -0.78
CA LEU A 42 0.03 20.21 -1.44
C LEU A 42 -0.69 21.44 -0.87
N ASN A 43 -0.74 22.52 -1.64
CA ASN A 43 -1.42 23.75 -1.25
C ASN A 43 -2.67 23.95 -2.10
N PHE A 44 -3.73 24.50 -1.51
CA PHE A 44 -4.92 24.90 -2.26
C PHE A 44 -5.53 26.16 -1.69
N LYS A 45 -6.07 27.00 -2.58
CA LYS A 45 -6.74 28.26 -2.21
C LYS A 45 -8.22 28.14 -2.48
N VAL A 46 -9.01 28.62 -1.53
CA VAL A 46 -10.47 28.60 -1.59
C VAL A 46 -10.95 30.04 -1.52
N ASN A 47 -11.87 30.42 -2.41
CA ASN A 47 -12.46 31.75 -2.41
C ASN A 47 -13.57 31.89 -1.36
N GLU A 48 -14.12 33.10 -1.24
CA GLU A 48 -15.18 33.43 -0.28
C GLU A 48 -16.46 32.59 -0.47
N LEU A 49 -16.67 32.03 -1.67
CA LEU A 49 -17.80 31.18 -2.00
C LEU A 49 -17.54 29.69 -1.73
N GLY A 50 -16.39 29.33 -1.16
CA GLY A 50 -16.02 27.94 -0.87
C GLY A 50 -15.50 27.17 -2.09
N THR A 51 -15.30 27.83 -3.24
CA THR A 51 -14.78 27.19 -4.45
C THR A 51 -13.25 27.16 -4.44
N VAL A 52 -12.66 26.03 -4.82
CA VAL A 52 -11.21 25.89 -4.96
C VAL A 52 -10.74 26.64 -6.20
N GLU A 53 -9.91 27.67 -6.03
CA GLU A 53 -9.40 28.49 -7.14
C GLU A 53 -8.17 27.85 -7.78
N THR A 54 -7.24 27.40 -6.95
CA THR A 54 -5.95 26.84 -7.38
C THR A 54 -5.55 25.69 -6.47
N ILE A 55 -4.92 24.69 -7.06
CA ILE A 55 -4.18 23.65 -6.35
C ILE A 55 -2.72 23.75 -6.80
N GLU A 56 -1.79 23.57 -5.87
CA GLU A 56 -0.36 23.52 -6.12
C GLU A 56 0.22 22.23 -5.51
N VAL A 57 1.00 21.49 -6.29
CA VAL A 57 1.88 20.44 -5.78
C VAL A 57 3.32 20.86 -6.01
N ALA A 58 4.11 21.01 -4.94
CA ALA A 58 5.48 21.50 -5.03
C ALA A 58 6.48 20.62 -4.28
N ASP A 59 7.61 20.29 -4.90
CA ASP A 59 8.67 19.46 -4.35
C ASP A 59 10.02 20.20 -4.31
N ASN A 60 10.90 19.77 -3.41
CA ASN A 60 12.28 20.27 -3.29
C ASN A 60 13.32 19.38 -3.99
N GLY A 61 12.90 18.61 -5.00
CA GLY A 61 13.73 17.68 -5.74
C GLY A 61 14.67 18.33 -6.75
N TYR A 62 15.20 17.52 -7.68
CA TYR A 62 16.22 17.97 -8.64
C TYR A 62 15.68 18.85 -9.80
N GLY A 63 14.36 19.00 -9.93
CA GLY A 63 13.73 19.78 -11.01
C GLY A 63 13.59 19.01 -12.34
N ILE A 64 13.19 19.69 -13.41
CA ILE A 64 13.04 19.11 -14.75
C ILE A 64 14.09 19.71 -15.67
N ASN A 65 15.06 18.90 -16.12
CA ASN A 65 16.04 19.34 -17.11
C ASN A 65 15.37 19.52 -18.49
N PHE A 66 15.38 20.75 -19.02
CA PHE A 66 14.79 21.09 -20.31
C PHE A 66 15.50 20.45 -21.52
N GLU A 67 16.73 19.95 -21.37
CA GLU A 67 17.36 19.14 -22.44
C GLU A 67 16.70 17.76 -22.57
N GLN A 68 16.02 17.28 -21.52
CA GLN A 68 15.29 16.03 -21.47
C GLN A 68 13.77 16.24 -21.59
N LEU A 69 13.35 17.44 -22.00
CA LEU A 69 11.93 17.78 -22.03
C LEU A 69 11.16 16.87 -22.99
N SER A 70 11.70 16.63 -24.18
CA SER A 70 11.08 15.74 -25.17
C SER A 70 10.97 14.30 -24.66
N THR A 71 11.98 13.78 -23.96
CA THR A 71 11.93 12.43 -23.40
C THR A 71 10.93 12.32 -22.24
N LYS A 72 10.76 13.40 -21.46
CA LYS A 72 9.83 13.42 -20.32
C LYS A 72 8.39 13.79 -20.67
N PHE A 73 8.16 14.59 -21.73
CA PHE A 73 6.84 15.14 -22.08
C PHE A 73 6.26 14.64 -23.41
N ASP A 74 7.07 14.27 -24.41
CA ASP A 74 6.55 13.80 -25.71
C ASP A 74 6.10 12.33 -25.65
N LEU A 75 6.73 11.54 -24.79
CA LEU A 75 6.53 10.10 -24.71
C LEU A 75 5.24 9.74 -23.95
N PHE A 76 4.31 9.06 -24.63
CA PHE A 76 3.06 8.53 -24.07
C PHE A 76 3.14 7.00 -23.96
N TYR A 77 2.89 6.44 -22.77
CA TYR A 77 3.05 5.01 -22.48
C TYR A 77 4.48 4.45 -22.58
N SER A 78 5.49 5.33 -22.57
CA SER A 78 6.89 4.96 -22.48
C SER A 78 7.57 5.89 -21.48
N SER A 79 8.14 5.32 -20.42
CA SER A 79 8.93 6.04 -19.43
C SER A 79 10.35 5.48 -19.40
N GLU A 80 11.35 6.34 -19.21
CA GLU A 80 12.71 5.90 -18.84
C GLU A 80 12.67 5.02 -17.57
N LYS A 81 11.78 5.32 -16.63
CA LYS A 81 11.55 4.54 -15.40
C LYS A 81 11.01 3.13 -15.67
N ALA A 82 10.36 2.87 -16.81
CA ALA A 82 9.97 1.49 -17.16
C ALA A 82 11.19 0.61 -17.47
N ILE A 83 12.26 1.20 -18.00
CA ILE A 83 13.50 0.50 -18.33
C ILE A 83 14.30 0.25 -17.04
N GLU A 84 14.34 1.23 -16.13
CA GLU A 84 14.97 1.11 -14.80
C GLU A 84 14.23 0.11 -13.90
N VAL A 85 12.90 0.17 -13.80
CA VAL A 85 12.10 -0.78 -12.97
C VAL A 85 12.06 -2.20 -13.54
N ASN A 86 12.45 -2.40 -14.80
CA ASN A 86 12.65 -3.72 -15.38
C ASN A 86 14.04 -4.30 -15.08
N SER A 87 14.96 -3.52 -14.51
CA SER A 87 16.09 -4.09 -13.77
C SER A 87 15.52 -4.83 -12.56
N ARG A 88 15.95 -6.09 -12.37
CA ARG A 88 15.41 -6.97 -11.33
C ARG A 88 15.71 -6.42 -9.91
N ASP A 89 16.69 -5.54 -9.82
CA ASP A 89 17.23 -4.95 -8.59
C ASP A 89 16.23 -3.99 -7.89
N GLU A 90 15.38 -3.30 -8.64
CA GLU A 90 14.52 -2.22 -8.10
C GLU A 90 13.11 -2.68 -7.70
N LYS A 91 12.68 -3.91 -8.03
CA LYS A 91 11.36 -4.44 -7.60
C LYS A 91 11.20 -4.52 -6.09
N HIS A 92 12.32 -4.52 -5.37
CA HIS A 92 12.40 -4.68 -3.92
C HIS A 92 12.76 -3.38 -3.17
N ILE A 93 12.69 -2.22 -3.83
CA ILE A 93 12.90 -0.90 -3.20
C ILE A 93 11.68 0.00 -3.48
N SER A 94 11.36 0.91 -2.58
CA SER A 94 10.15 1.75 -2.59
C SER A 94 10.37 3.14 -3.19
N THR A 95 11.54 3.40 -3.77
CA THR A 95 12.00 4.75 -4.18
C THR A 95 11.59 5.18 -5.59
N ILE A 96 10.92 4.33 -6.38
CA ILE A 96 10.52 4.67 -7.76
C ILE A 96 9.04 4.34 -7.98
N HIS A 97 8.26 5.38 -8.19
CA HIS A 97 6.87 5.36 -8.64
C HIS A 97 6.77 5.98 -10.06
N GLY A 98 5.70 5.65 -10.80
CA GLY A 98 5.49 6.14 -12.17
C GLY A 98 6.21 5.36 -13.29
N LYS A 99 5.57 4.32 -13.84
CA LYS A 99 6.16 3.45 -14.88
C LYS A 99 5.77 3.79 -16.32
N ASN A 100 4.69 4.54 -16.53
CA ASN A 100 4.08 4.65 -17.87
C ASN A 100 4.20 6.04 -18.50
N GLY A 101 4.77 7.03 -17.81
CA GLY A 101 4.86 8.40 -18.34
C GLY A 101 3.49 9.02 -18.61
N ILE A 102 2.47 8.64 -17.83
CA ILE A 102 1.09 9.14 -17.98
C ILE A 102 0.65 10.03 -16.81
N GLY A 103 1.31 9.92 -15.65
CA GLY A 103 0.93 10.63 -14.43
C GLY A 103 0.81 12.15 -14.62
N ARG A 104 1.72 12.76 -15.39
CA ARG A 104 1.68 14.21 -15.69
C ARG A 104 0.40 14.66 -16.42
N LEU A 105 -0.29 13.74 -17.10
CA LEU A 105 -1.50 14.03 -17.86
C LEU A 105 -2.78 13.79 -17.04
N THR A 106 -2.73 13.15 -15.86
CA THR A 106 -3.94 12.79 -15.10
C THR A 106 -4.65 13.99 -14.48
N PHE A 107 -4.06 15.18 -14.52
CA PHE A 107 -4.65 16.41 -13.98
C PHE A 107 -6.00 16.79 -14.58
N PHE A 108 -6.33 16.30 -15.79
CA PHE A 108 -7.65 16.56 -16.40
C PHE A 108 -8.83 16.04 -15.56
N THR A 109 -8.56 15.18 -14.59
CA THR A 109 -9.55 14.64 -13.65
C THR A 109 -10.01 15.69 -12.62
N PHE A 110 -9.22 16.75 -12.39
CA PHE A 110 -9.53 17.76 -11.36
C PHE A 110 -9.25 19.22 -11.78
N ALA A 111 -8.63 19.47 -12.93
CA ALA A 111 -8.27 20.81 -13.41
C ALA A 111 -8.24 20.88 -14.95
N GLN A 112 -8.36 22.10 -15.51
CA GLN A 112 -8.27 22.28 -16.97
C GLN A 112 -6.89 22.70 -17.47
N ILE A 113 -6.07 23.29 -16.60
CA ILE A 113 -4.73 23.78 -16.92
C ILE A 113 -3.77 23.31 -15.84
N ALA A 114 -2.60 22.83 -16.26
CA ALA A 114 -1.47 22.54 -15.38
C ALA A 114 -0.24 23.33 -15.86
N GLN A 115 0.43 24.01 -14.94
CA GLN A 115 1.61 24.84 -15.17
C GLN A 115 2.74 24.40 -14.24
N TRP A 116 3.76 23.76 -14.81
CA TRP A 116 4.99 23.41 -14.11
C TRP A 116 5.93 24.61 -14.12
N LYS A 117 6.40 25.01 -12.95
CA LYS A 117 7.50 25.94 -12.75
C LYS A 117 8.62 25.18 -12.07
N THR A 118 9.77 25.06 -12.71
CA THR A 118 10.85 24.22 -12.23
C THR A 118 12.16 24.98 -12.21
N THR A 119 12.96 24.70 -11.18
CA THR A 119 14.33 25.17 -11.05
C THR A 119 15.23 23.95 -11.03
N PHE A 120 16.14 23.84 -11.98
CA PHE A 120 17.02 22.67 -12.14
C PHE A 120 18.48 23.10 -12.33
N GLN A 121 19.41 22.21 -11.97
CA GLN A 121 20.84 22.47 -12.09
C GLN A 121 21.37 21.97 -13.44
N LYS A 122 22.08 22.85 -14.16
CA LYS A 122 22.83 22.52 -15.38
C LYS A 122 24.19 23.21 -15.34
N ASN A 123 25.28 22.45 -15.53
CA ASN A 123 26.64 23.00 -15.53
C ASN A 123 26.94 23.89 -14.29
N ARG A 124 26.44 23.50 -13.11
CA ARG A 124 26.51 24.24 -11.83
C ARG A 124 25.75 25.57 -11.79
N LEU A 125 24.94 25.87 -12.80
CA LEU A 125 24.00 27.00 -12.80
C LEU A 125 22.59 26.50 -12.51
N LEU A 126 21.85 27.26 -11.71
CA LEU A 126 20.42 27.06 -11.55
C LEU A 126 19.67 27.80 -12.64
N LEU A 127 18.75 27.09 -13.27
CA LEU A 127 17.97 27.56 -14.40
C LEU A 127 16.48 27.37 -14.09
N ASP A 128 15.68 28.35 -14.46
CA ASP A 128 14.23 28.32 -14.36
C ASP A 128 13.62 28.03 -15.73
N GLY A 129 12.54 27.25 -15.73
CA GLY A 129 11.71 27.03 -16.89
C GLY A 129 10.25 26.81 -16.51
N GLU A 130 9.37 27.06 -17.48
CA GLU A 130 7.94 26.88 -17.34
C GLU A 130 7.38 25.96 -18.43
N ILE A 131 6.46 25.07 -18.06
CA ILE A 131 5.75 24.17 -18.98
C ILE A 131 4.26 24.31 -18.69
N THR A 132 3.44 24.49 -19.72
CA THR A 132 1.98 24.58 -19.58
C THR A 132 1.29 23.55 -20.46
N VAL A 133 0.32 22.84 -19.88
CA VAL A 133 -0.55 21.88 -20.58
C VAL A 133 -2.02 22.25 -20.33
N ASN A 134 -2.83 22.22 -21.39
CA ASN A 134 -4.27 22.45 -21.31
C ASN A 134 -5.03 21.18 -21.74
N THR A 135 -6.10 20.84 -21.02
CA THR A 135 -6.90 19.64 -21.30
C THR A 135 -7.59 19.60 -22.66
N GLU A 136 -7.78 20.73 -23.34
CA GLU A 136 -8.29 20.81 -24.71
C GLU A 136 -7.28 20.22 -25.71
N ASN A 137 -5.99 20.48 -25.47
CA ASN A 137 -4.87 20.03 -26.29
C ASN A 137 -3.87 19.25 -25.43
N ILE A 138 -4.36 18.29 -24.65
CA ILE A 138 -3.57 17.54 -23.64
C ILE A 138 -2.43 16.70 -24.23
N ASN A 139 -2.44 16.50 -25.55
CA ASN A 139 -1.37 15.87 -26.30
C ASN A 139 -0.22 16.83 -26.66
N ASN A 140 -0.32 18.12 -26.30
CA ASN A 140 0.68 19.16 -26.55
C ASN A 140 1.03 19.88 -25.24
N TYR A 141 2.20 20.50 -25.20
CA TYR A 141 2.63 21.42 -24.14
C TYR A 141 3.29 22.65 -24.73
N ASN A 142 3.29 23.75 -23.98
CA ASN A 142 4.07 24.94 -24.28
C ASN A 142 5.20 25.04 -23.25
N ALA A 143 6.43 25.16 -23.70
CA ALA A 143 7.59 25.37 -22.85
C ALA A 143 8.16 26.77 -23.05
N SER A 144 8.53 27.44 -21.96
CA SER A 144 9.22 28.73 -22.02
C SER A 144 10.67 28.58 -22.47
N GLU A 145 11.30 29.69 -22.83
CA GLU A 145 12.76 29.76 -22.80
C GLU A 145 13.28 29.58 -21.37
N VAL A 146 14.47 29.01 -21.25
CA VAL A 146 15.13 28.77 -19.96
C VAL A 146 15.91 30.02 -19.56
N THR A 147 15.69 30.50 -18.34
CA THR A 147 16.37 31.68 -17.80
C THR A 147 17.24 31.33 -16.61
N LYS A 148 18.24 32.16 -16.29
CA LYS A 148 19.02 31.99 -15.06
C LYS A 148 18.12 32.19 -13.84
N SER A 149 18.14 31.23 -12.93
CA SER A 149 17.31 31.30 -11.72
C SER A 149 17.81 32.36 -10.74
N GLN A 150 16.87 33.00 -10.06
CA GLN A 150 17.13 33.85 -8.89
C GLN A 150 17.06 33.06 -7.58
N LYS A 151 16.63 31.79 -7.63
CA LYS A 151 16.57 30.92 -6.47
C LYS A 151 17.94 30.32 -6.18
N ASP A 152 18.10 29.85 -4.95
CA ASP A 152 19.29 29.19 -4.43
C ASP A 152 19.18 27.65 -4.43
N LYS A 153 17.99 27.10 -4.70
CA LYS A 153 17.69 25.67 -4.65
C LYS A 153 16.89 25.19 -5.86
N THR A 154 17.02 23.90 -6.16
CA THR A 154 16.19 23.20 -7.15
C THR A 154 14.82 22.86 -6.60
N GLY A 155 13.89 22.50 -7.50
CA GLY A 155 12.56 22.03 -7.15
C GLY A 155 11.57 22.24 -8.28
N THR A 156 10.37 21.70 -8.14
CA THR A 156 9.28 21.89 -9.10
C THR A 156 8.00 22.23 -8.38
N SER A 157 7.23 23.18 -8.91
CA SER A 157 5.87 23.49 -8.48
C SER A 157 4.93 23.32 -9.68
N VAL A 158 3.86 22.55 -9.50
CA VAL A 158 2.81 22.38 -10.50
C VAL A 158 1.56 23.09 -10.01
N ASN A 159 1.19 24.15 -10.71
CA ASN A 159 0.01 24.96 -10.42
C ASN A 159 -1.13 24.52 -11.33
N PHE A 160 -2.28 24.23 -10.72
CA PHE A 160 -3.49 23.81 -11.41
C PHE A 160 -4.55 24.90 -11.34
N TYR A 161 -5.23 25.12 -12.48
CA TYR A 161 -6.24 26.16 -12.62
C TYR A 161 -7.53 25.60 -13.23
N ASN A 162 -8.63 26.35 -13.01
CA ASN A 162 -10.00 25.95 -13.34
C ASN A 162 -10.32 24.59 -12.71
N ILE A 163 -10.23 24.56 -11.39
CA ILE A 163 -10.40 23.35 -10.58
C ILE A 163 -11.86 22.89 -10.65
N THR A 164 -12.08 21.59 -10.82
CA THR A 164 -13.41 20.99 -10.94
C THR A 164 -13.85 20.23 -9.69
N ILE A 165 -12.95 20.05 -8.73
CA ILE A 165 -13.21 19.39 -7.44
C ILE A 165 -13.49 20.43 -6.34
N SER A 166 -14.31 20.06 -5.36
CA SER A 166 -14.68 20.96 -4.27
C SER A 166 -13.70 20.87 -3.08
N LYS A 167 -13.83 21.81 -2.14
CA LYS A 167 -13.07 21.77 -0.88
C LYS A 167 -13.45 20.53 -0.07
N GLU A 168 -14.72 20.17 -0.05
CA GLU A 168 -15.25 19.00 0.65
C GLU A 168 -14.67 17.70 0.08
N GLU A 169 -14.50 17.60 -1.25
CA GLU A 169 -13.83 16.45 -1.87
C GLU A 169 -12.33 16.41 -1.50
N LEU A 170 -11.64 17.55 -1.50
CA LEU A 170 -10.25 17.64 -1.05
C LEU A 170 -10.08 17.16 0.39
N GLU A 171 -10.86 17.71 1.32
CA GLU A 171 -10.71 17.44 2.76
C GLU A 171 -11.33 16.10 3.18
N GLY A 172 -12.46 15.72 2.59
CA GLY A 172 -13.24 14.54 2.97
C GLY A 172 -12.87 13.26 2.23
N GLU A 173 -12.26 13.36 1.04
CA GLU A 173 -11.91 12.18 0.25
C GLU A 173 -10.42 12.11 -0.11
N ILE A 174 -9.85 13.20 -0.64
CA ILE A 174 -8.47 13.19 -1.14
C ILE A 174 -7.47 13.13 0.01
N ILE A 175 -7.59 13.97 1.03
CA ILE A 175 -6.68 13.93 2.18
C ILE A 175 -6.71 12.55 2.88
N PRO A 176 -7.87 11.95 3.21
CA PRO A 176 -7.93 10.60 3.75
C PRO A 176 -7.30 9.54 2.83
N PHE A 177 -7.51 9.66 1.52
CA PHE A 177 -6.86 8.79 0.54
C PHE A 177 -5.32 8.93 0.59
N LEU A 178 -4.80 10.16 0.65
CA LEU A 178 -3.36 10.40 0.76
C LEU A 178 -2.78 9.82 2.05
N LYS A 179 -3.51 9.86 3.17
CA LYS A 179 -3.10 9.18 4.41
C LYS A 179 -2.94 7.68 4.19
N SER A 180 -3.92 7.02 3.56
CA SER A 180 -3.86 5.59 3.23
C SER A 180 -2.75 5.24 2.23
N GLU A 181 -2.52 6.10 1.24
CA GLU A 181 -1.51 5.88 0.19
C GLU A 181 -0.09 6.01 0.73
N PHE A 182 0.18 7.00 1.59
CA PHE A 182 1.53 7.39 1.98
C PHE A 182 1.92 7.03 3.42
N CYS A 183 1.02 6.54 4.28
CA CYS A 183 1.35 6.24 5.69
C CYS A 183 2.57 5.31 5.84
N TRP A 184 2.58 4.20 5.12
CA TRP A 184 3.66 3.22 5.16
C TRP A 184 4.98 3.80 4.64
N PHE A 185 4.93 4.66 3.61
CA PHE A 185 6.09 5.25 2.98
C PHE A 185 6.71 6.35 3.85
N LEU A 186 5.87 7.15 4.49
CA LEU A 186 6.30 8.19 5.42
C LEU A 186 6.90 7.58 6.70
N GLU A 187 6.35 6.48 7.22
CA GLU A 187 6.98 5.76 8.35
C GLU A 187 8.31 5.13 7.96
N LEU A 188 8.40 4.53 6.77
CA LEU A 188 9.66 3.97 6.23
C LEU A 188 10.78 5.02 6.19
N ASN A 189 10.45 6.23 5.74
CA ASN A 189 11.42 7.30 5.50
C ASN A 189 11.43 8.38 6.60
N LYS A 190 10.74 8.15 7.71
CA LYS A 190 10.68 9.07 8.87
C LYS A 190 12.07 9.45 9.40
N PRO A 191 13.05 8.52 9.53
CA PRO A 191 14.41 8.89 9.95
C PRO A 191 15.15 9.81 8.97
N LYS A 192 14.73 9.84 7.70
CA LYS A 192 15.28 10.70 6.64
C LYS A 192 14.55 12.03 6.52
N GLY A 193 13.55 12.29 7.36
CA GLY A 193 12.79 13.55 7.36
C GLY A 193 11.78 13.68 6.22
N PHE A 194 11.38 12.58 5.58
CA PHE A 194 10.41 12.64 4.50
C PHE A 194 9.05 13.15 5.00
N SER A 195 8.44 14.08 4.26
CA SER A 195 7.19 14.69 4.67
C SER A 195 6.29 15.11 3.49
N ILE A 196 4.98 15.07 3.73
CA ILE A 196 3.97 15.71 2.90
C ILE A 196 3.36 16.83 3.75
N ILE A 197 3.28 18.05 3.22
CA ILE A 197 2.74 19.22 3.93
C ILE A 197 1.51 19.73 3.17
N ILE A 198 0.35 19.76 3.83
CA ILE A 198 -0.91 20.22 3.26
C ILE A 198 -1.28 21.58 3.87
N ASN A 199 -1.32 22.63 3.04
CA ASN A 199 -1.59 24.02 3.48
C ASN A 199 -0.76 24.42 4.73
N GLY A 200 0.51 24.06 4.74
CA GLY A 200 1.44 24.34 5.86
C GLY A 200 1.38 23.36 7.04
N THR A 201 0.46 22.39 7.04
CA THR A 201 0.35 21.38 8.10
C THR A 201 0.87 20.03 7.61
N PRO A 202 1.79 19.35 8.33
CA PRO A 202 2.22 18.00 7.96
C PRO A 202 1.04 17.02 7.85
N LEU A 203 1.08 16.13 6.87
CA LEU A 203 0.08 15.08 6.68
C LEU A 203 0.09 14.13 7.88
N ASP A 204 -0.89 14.29 8.76
CA ASP A 204 -1.06 13.44 9.93
C ASP A 204 -1.84 12.17 9.57
N TYR A 205 -1.15 11.02 9.60
CA TYR A 205 -1.74 9.70 9.42
C TYR A 205 -1.82 8.90 10.73
N GLN A 206 -1.59 9.51 11.90
CA GLN A 206 -1.61 8.80 13.19
C GLN A 206 -2.96 8.12 13.46
N SER A 207 -4.06 8.72 12.99
CA SER A 207 -5.40 8.13 13.09
C SER A 207 -5.59 6.85 12.28
N PHE A 208 -4.64 6.48 11.41
CA PHE A 208 -4.66 5.24 10.64
C PHE A 208 -3.90 4.09 11.34
N ILE A 209 -3.22 4.38 12.45
CA ILE A 209 -2.46 3.40 13.22
C ILE A 209 -3.37 2.83 14.30
N GLU A 210 -3.69 1.54 14.21
CA GLU A 210 -4.49 0.81 15.20
C GLU A 210 -3.62 0.34 16.38
N ASP A 211 -2.43 -0.18 16.08
CA ASP A 211 -1.45 -0.66 17.04
C ASP A 211 -0.04 -0.40 16.50
N SER A 212 0.93 -0.23 17.39
CA SER A 212 2.33 -0.12 17.03
C SER A 212 3.22 -0.63 18.14
N GLU A 213 4.33 -1.26 17.76
CA GLU A 213 5.27 -1.83 18.73
C GLU A 213 6.70 -1.71 18.21
N SER A 214 7.65 -1.40 19.10
CA SER A 214 9.07 -1.38 18.80
C SER A 214 9.80 -2.35 19.70
N PHE A 215 10.64 -3.21 19.13
CA PHE A 215 11.36 -4.24 19.86
C PHE A 215 12.68 -4.59 19.16
N THR A 216 13.59 -5.24 19.89
CA THR A 216 14.86 -5.72 19.34
C THR A 216 14.91 -7.24 19.43
N LEU A 217 15.24 -7.88 18.31
CA LEU A 217 15.52 -9.32 18.26
C LEU A 217 17.04 -9.51 18.18
N THR A 218 17.61 -10.29 19.08
CA THR A 218 19.05 -10.57 19.11
C THR A 218 19.28 -12.06 18.84
N TYR A 219 20.10 -12.36 17.83
CA TYR A 219 20.60 -13.71 17.60
C TYR A 219 21.87 -13.91 18.42
N GLU A 220 21.75 -14.68 19.51
CA GLU A 220 22.76 -14.80 20.57
C GLU A 220 24.12 -15.33 20.05
N GLU A 221 24.14 -16.28 19.12
CA GLU A 221 25.40 -16.94 18.71
C GLU A 221 26.38 -15.99 18.02
N SER A 222 25.90 -15.01 17.27
CA SER A 222 26.73 -13.97 16.63
C SER A 222 26.54 -12.58 17.24
N ASN A 223 25.72 -12.47 18.28
CA ASN A 223 25.30 -11.21 18.91
C ASN A 223 24.74 -10.20 17.87
N THR A 224 24.08 -10.70 16.84
CA THR A 224 23.50 -9.87 15.77
C THR A 224 22.14 -9.34 16.22
N SER A 225 21.99 -8.01 16.23
CA SER A 225 20.76 -7.35 16.68
C SER A 225 19.94 -6.78 15.51
N PHE A 226 18.62 -6.93 15.61
CA PHE A 226 17.63 -6.42 14.66
C PHE A 226 16.61 -5.54 15.37
N TYR A 227 16.65 -4.24 15.11
CA TYR A 227 15.65 -3.32 15.63
C TYR A 227 14.41 -3.33 14.73
N CYS A 228 13.28 -3.70 15.28
CA CYS A 228 12.02 -3.90 14.57
C CYS A 228 10.98 -2.87 15.02
N LYS A 229 10.29 -2.25 14.06
CA LYS A 229 9.08 -1.45 14.28
C LYS A 229 7.91 -2.06 13.55
N TYR A 230 6.88 -2.42 14.30
CA TYR A 230 5.61 -2.94 13.81
C TYR A 230 4.55 -1.84 13.82
N TYR A 231 3.76 -1.78 12.76
CA TYR A 231 2.53 -0.99 12.69
C TYR A 231 1.38 -1.86 12.17
N GLN A 232 0.25 -1.78 12.86
CA GLN A 232 -1.05 -2.26 12.39
C GLN A 232 -1.83 -1.06 11.86
N TRP A 233 -2.38 -1.20 10.66
CA TRP A 233 -3.20 -0.17 10.04
C TRP A 233 -4.68 -0.52 10.23
N ASN A 234 -5.50 0.45 10.65
CA ASN A 234 -6.95 0.25 10.78
C ASN A 234 -7.68 0.26 9.42
N ASN A 235 -7.00 0.75 8.38
CA ASN A 235 -7.46 0.75 7.00
C ASN A 235 -6.39 0.13 6.11
N LYS A 236 -6.81 -0.53 5.03
CA LYS A 236 -5.88 -1.05 4.03
C LYS A 236 -5.03 0.09 3.45
N PRO A 237 -3.69 0.03 3.50
CA PRO A 237 -2.85 0.91 2.70
C PRO A 237 -3.15 0.67 1.22
N HIS A 238 -3.79 1.65 0.58
CA HIS A 238 -4.50 1.55 -0.71
C HIS A 238 -4.10 0.35 -1.61
N LYS A 239 -2.94 0.41 -2.29
CA LYS A 239 -2.40 -0.70 -3.10
C LYS A 239 -1.27 -1.47 -2.42
N GLU A 240 -0.80 -1.02 -1.27
CA GLU A 240 0.36 -1.60 -0.61
C GLU A 240 -0.06 -2.78 0.28
N LEU A 241 0.48 -3.96 -0.05
CA LEU A 241 0.29 -5.17 0.75
C LEU A 241 1.22 -5.14 1.97
N SER A 242 0.89 -5.97 2.96
CA SER A 242 1.70 -6.07 4.17
C SER A 242 3.08 -6.65 3.86
N LYS A 243 4.14 -5.96 4.27
CA LYS A 243 5.53 -6.29 3.95
C LYS A 243 6.46 -6.16 5.15
N PHE A 244 7.58 -6.88 5.04
CA PHE A 244 8.81 -6.60 5.75
C PHE A 244 9.65 -5.62 4.91
N TYR A 245 10.10 -4.53 5.53
CA TYR A 245 11.03 -3.57 4.94
C TYR A 245 12.38 -3.66 5.66
N TYR A 246 13.43 -3.98 4.94
CA TYR A 246 14.77 -4.18 5.48
C TYR A 246 15.62 -2.94 5.23
N LEU A 247 16.12 -2.35 6.32
CA LEU A 247 16.88 -1.11 6.36
C LEU A 247 18.30 -1.39 6.86
N ASN A 248 19.30 -0.88 6.14
CA ASN A 248 20.69 -0.96 6.57
C ASN A 248 20.98 0.01 7.75
N ALA A 249 22.23 0.06 8.22
CA ALA A 249 22.62 0.94 9.34
C ALA A 249 22.45 2.45 9.05
N LYS A 250 22.30 2.85 7.78
CA LYS A 250 22.05 4.23 7.34
C LYS A 250 20.56 4.52 7.13
N HIS A 251 19.67 3.62 7.52
CA HIS A 251 18.22 3.67 7.25
C HIS A 251 17.89 3.68 5.76
N GLU A 252 18.74 3.09 4.92
CA GLU A 252 18.44 2.89 3.50
C GLU A 252 17.71 1.55 3.34
N GLU A 253 16.58 1.58 2.63
CA GLU A 253 15.86 0.37 2.24
C GLU A 253 16.70 -0.40 1.23
N VAL A 254 17.11 -1.60 1.63
CA VAL A 254 17.90 -2.50 0.79
C VAL A 254 17.07 -3.65 0.24
N TYR A 255 15.93 -3.95 0.87
CA TYR A 255 15.01 -4.98 0.41
C TYR A 255 13.61 -4.83 1.01
N LYS A 256 12.61 -5.39 0.34
CA LYS A 256 11.28 -5.63 0.88
C LYS A 256 10.72 -6.96 0.40
N ASP A 257 9.93 -7.60 1.25
CA ASP A 257 9.25 -8.86 0.93
C ASP A 257 7.85 -8.90 1.54
N TYR A 258 6.95 -9.67 0.94
CA TYR A 258 5.59 -9.82 1.46
C TYR A 258 5.60 -10.64 2.75
N THR A 259 4.71 -10.28 3.67
CA THR A 259 4.36 -11.18 4.77
C THR A 259 3.44 -12.29 4.26
N THR A 260 3.43 -13.42 4.98
CA THR A 260 2.60 -14.60 4.66
C THR A 260 1.11 -14.42 4.98
N LEU A 261 0.75 -13.27 5.56
CA LEU A 261 -0.58 -12.99 6.10
C LEU A 261 -1.42 -12.07 5.19
N ASN A 262 -0.99 -11.84 3.95
CA ASN A 262 -1.76 -11.09 2.98
C ASN A 262 -2.96 -11.89 2.42
N ASN A 263 -4.02 -11.17 2.08
CA ASN A 263 -5.24 -11.72 1.47
C ASN A 263 -5.90 -12.85 2.29
N LYS A 264 -5.70 -12.90 3.60
CA LYS A 264 -6.24 -13.96 4.47
C LYS A 264 -7.73 -13.83 4.80
N GLY A 265 -8.39 -12.84 4.21
CA GLY A 265 -9.82 -12.65 4.37
C GLY A 265 -10.23 -11.92 5.64
N ASP A 266 -9.25 -11.34 6.32
CA ASP A 266 -9.40 -10.46 7.46
C ASP A 266 -8.78 -9.09 7.13
N GLU A 267 -9.02 -8.13 8.01
CA GLU A 267 -8.52 -6.76 7.91
C GLU A 267 -7.18 -6.59 8.66
N PHE A 268 -6.32 -7.62 8.67
CA PHE A 268 -5.01 -7.56 9.32
C PHE A 268 -3.94 -6.90 8.44
N TYR A 269 -4.05 -5.59 8.26
CA TYR A 269 -3.09 -4.80 7.50
C TYR A 269 -1.91 -4.39 8.40
N HIS A 270 -0.68 -4.63 7.96
CA HIS A 270 0.49 -4.34 8.79
C HIS A 270 1.74 -4.01 7.97
N SER A 271 2.71 -3.39 8.64
CA SER A 271 4.04 -3.13 8.08
C SER A 271 5.09 -3.33 9.17
N VAL A 272 6.20 -3.96 8.81
CA VAL A 272 7.31 -4.19 9.73
C VAL A 272 8.59 -3.63 9.14
N TYR A 273 9.20 -2.69 9.83
CA TYR A 273 10.47 -2.07 9.46
C TYR A 273 11.59 -2.66 10.30
N ILE A 274 12.59 -3.26 9.68
CA ILE A 274 13.72 -3.90 10.35
C ILE A 274 15.00 -3.15 10.02
N THR A 275 15.65 -2.57 11.03
CA THR A 275 16.95 -1.91 10.88
C THR A 275 18.05 -2.76 11.50
N SER A 276 19.12 -3.03 10.74
CA SER A 276 20.32 -3.69 11.26
C SER A 276 21.54 -3.43 10.37
N SER A 277 22.72 -3.37 10.98
CA SER A 277 24.00 -3.39 10.25
C SER A 277 24.24 -4.70 9.51
N PHE A 278 23.57 -5.79 9.91
CA PHE A 278 23.59 -7.06 9.20
C PHE A 278 23.21 -6.90 7.72
N PHE A 279 22.33 -5.95 7.40
CA PHE A 279 21.87 -5.72 6.03
C PHE A 279 22.80 -4.84 5.18
N ASN A 280 23.93 -4.36 5.71
CA ASN A 280 24.85 -3.52 4.95
C ASN A 280 25.46 -4.28 3.75
N ASP A 281 25.80 -5.56 3.95
CA ASP A 281 26.48 -6.41 2.98
C ASP A 281 25.65 -7.67 2.63
N PHE A 282 24.37 -7.69 3.01
CA PHE A 282 23.50 -8.85 2.79
C PHE A 282 22.98 -8.89 1.36
N ASP A 283 23.31 -9.97 0.64
CA ASP A 283 22.85 -10.17 -0.73
C ASP A 283 21.46 -10.83 -0.78
N PHE A 284 20.43 -10.03 -1.01
CA PHE A 284 19.06 -10.53 -1.19
C PHE A 284 18.78 -11.16 -2.57
N GLN A 285 19.69 -11.04 -3.55
CA GLN A 285 19.43 -11.32 -4.97
C GLN A 285 19.80 -12.73 -5.43
N SER A 286 20.51 -13.50 -4.61
CA SER A 286 21.21 -14.71 -5.01
C SER A 286 20.34 -15.92 -5.42
N GLN A 287 19.07 -15.75 -5.76
CA GLN A 287 18.14 -16.85 -6.11
C GLN A 287 17.46 -16.72 -7.48
N GLN A 288 17.60 -15.63 -8.24
CA GLN A 288 16.85 -15.51 -9.51
C GLN A 288 17.52 -16.13 -10.74
N ASP A 289 18.80 -16.50 -10.69
CA ASP A 289 19.52 -17.15 -11.81
C ASP A 289 20.02 -18.56 -11.45
N SER A 290 19.14 -19.55 -11.46
CA SER A 290 19.54 -20.96 -11.36
C SER A 290 19.81 -21.56 -12.75
N GLN A 291 20.99 -21.27 -13.30
CA GLN A 291 21.77 -22.26 -14.06
C GLN A 291 23.28 -22.22 -13.75
N GLN A 292 23.76 -21.25 -12.97
CA GLN A 292 25.10 -21.31 -12.39
C GLN A 292 25.03 -21.04 -10.89
N ILE A 293 25.38 -22.07 -10.11
CA ILE A 293 25.50 -22.00 -8.66
C ILE A 293 26.65 -21.05 -8.34
N ASN A 294 26.34 -19.78 -8.08
CA ASN A 294 27.29 -18.86 -7.46
C ASN A 294 27.54 -19.38 -6.03
N LEU A 295 28.80 -19.71 -5.70
CA LEU A 295 29.20 -20.21 -4.37
C LEU A 295 28.87 -19.23 -3.21
N PHE A 296 28.47 -18.01 -3.52
CA PHE A 296 28.10 -16.94 -2.58
C PHE A 296 26.59 -16.79 -2.36
N SER A 297 25.76 -17.63 -2.99
CA SER A 297 24.28 -17.56 -2.93
C SER A 297 23.63 -18.14 -1.67
N LYS A 298 24.22 -17.86 -0.49
CA LYS A 298 23.80 -18.43 0.82
C LYS A 298 23.16 -17.43 1.78
N ALA A 299 22.87 -16.19 1.39
CA ALA A 299 22.45 -15.13 2.31
C ALA A 299 21.17 -15.47 3.11
N LYS A 300 20.10 -15.98 2.49
CA LYS A 300 18.88 -16.43 3.22
C LYS A 300 19.06 -17.73 4.02
N TYR A 301 20.20 -18.42 3.89
CA TYR A 301 20.52 -19.60 4.70
C TYR A 301 21.27 -19.27 5.99
N LEU A 302 21.72 -18.02 6.15
CA LEU A 302 22.32 -17.52 7.38
C LEU A 302 21.33 -17.70 8.53
N SER A 303 21.84 -18.23 9.64
CA SER A 303 21.02 -18.55 10.81
C SER A 303 20.40 -17.30 11.41
N GLU A 304 21.08 -16.15 11.34
CA GLU A 304 20.56 -14.85 11.74
C GLU A 304 19.29 -14.47 10.98
N TYR A 305 19.30 -14.61 9.64
CA TYR A 305 18.14 -14.27 8.80
C TYR A 305 16.96 -15.22 9.04
N LYS A 306 17.23 -16.52 9.19
CA LYS A 306 16.21 -17.52 9.54
C LYS A 306 15.60 -17.24 10.91
N PHE A 307 16.44 -16.96 11.91
CA PHE A 307 16.00 -16.59 13.25
C PHE A 307 15.08 -15.36 13.21
N LEU A 308 15.52 -14.30 12.52
CA LEU A 308 14.72 -13.08 12.34
C LEU A 308 13.37 -13.39 11.69
N HIS A 309 13.39 -14.08 10.55
CA HIS A 309 12.17 -14.35 9.78
C HIS A 309 11.18 -15.23 10.56
N ASN A 310 11.66 -16.25 11.27
CA ASN A 310 10.81 -17.11 12.11
C ASN A 310 10.21 -16.30 13.27
N SER A 311 11.04 -15.54 13.99
CA SER A 311 10.60 -14.73 15.13
C SER A 311 9.55 -13.69 14.73
N LEU A 312 9.74 -13.02 13.59
CA LEU A 312 8.78 -12.05 13.08
C LEU A 312 7.47 -12.69 12.63
N ASN A 313 7.51 -13.85 11.95
CA ASN A 313 6.29 -14.55 11.57
C ASN A 313 5.51 -15.03 12.80
N GLU A 314 6.18 -15.56 13.84
CA GLU A 314 5.53 -15.92 15.10
C GLU A 314 4.90 -14.69 15.79
N PHE A 315 5.63 -13.59 15.86
CA PHE A 315 5.12 -12.32 16.38
C PHE A 315 3.85 -11.86 15.64
N LEU A 316 3.88 -11.85 14.31
CA LEU A 316 2.73 -11.44 13.50
C LEU A 316 1.54 -12.40 13.62
N ARG A 317 1.78 -13.71 13.73
CA ARG A 317 0.71 -14.71 13.97
C ARG A 317 0.02 -14.45 15.31
N LYS A 318 0.78 -14.14 16.36
CA LYS A 318 0.23 -13.79 17.68
C LYS A 318 -0.62 -12.53 17.60
N LYS A 319 -0.12 -11.45 16.98
CA LYS A 319 -0.88 -10.21 16.76
C LYS A 319 -2.18 -10.45 15.97
N ARG A 320 -2.11 -11.22 14.88
CA ARG A 320 -3.28 -11.58 14.06
C ARG A 320 -4.32 -12.34 14.88
N LYS A 321 -3.90 -13.30 15.71
CA LYS A 321 -4.82 -14.12 16.52
C LYS A 321 -5.72 -13.26 17.42
N ASP A 322 -5.13 -12.29 18.13
CA ASP A 322 -5.87 -11.40 19.02
C ASP A 322 -6.92 -10.57 18.25
N ILE A 323 -6.61 -10.18 17.01
CA ILE A 323 -7.50 -9.41 16.13
C ILE A 323 -8.63 -10.28 15.58
N LEU A 324 -8.31 -11.51 15.18
CA LEU A 324 -9.32 -12.46 14.71
C LEU A 324 -10.35 -12.73 15.80
N HIS A 325 -9.92 -12.92 17.04
CA HIS A 325 -10.82 -13.15 18.18
C HIS A 325 -11.73 -11.94 18.47
N LYS A 326 -11.18 -10.72 18.46
CA LYS A 326 -11.98 -9.49 18.61
C LYS A 326 -12.98 -9.32 17.46
N THR A 327 -12.59 -9.67 16.24
CA THR A 327 -13.42 -9.51 15.05
C THR A 327 -14.53 -10.55 14.99
N SER A 328 -14.23 -11.80 15.33
CA SER A 328 -15.22 -12.88 15.39
C SER A 328 -16.29 -12.60 16.43
N THR A 329 -15.92 -12.08 17.61
CA THR A 329 -16.89 -11.70 18.65
C THR A 329 -17.87 -10.63 18.14
N LYS A 330 -17.36 -9.57 17.49
CA LYS A 330 -18.20 -8.52 16.86
C LYS A 330 -19.07 -9.07 15.74
N LEU A 331 -18.57 -10.06 14.99
CA LEU A 331 -19.34 -10.73 13.93
C LEU A 331 -20.56 -11.46 14.51
N ILE A 332 -20.39 -12.17 15.62
CA ILE A 332 -21.49 -12.86 16.31
C ILE A 332 -22.53 -11.87 16.82
N GLU A 333 -22.12 -10.78 17.48
CA GLU A 333 -23.03 -9.72 17.93
C GLU A 333 -23.85 -9.15 16.76
N LYS A 334 -23.20 -8.93 15.61
CA LYS A 334 -23.88 -8.47 14.39
C LYS A 334 -24.84 -9.52 13.84
N TYR A 335 -24.48 -10.80 13.87
CA TYR A 335 -25.35 -11.88 13.40
C TYR A 335 -26.61 -12.02 14.25
N GLU A 336 -26.51 -11.77 15.56
CA GLU A 336 -27.65 -11.69 16.46
C GLU A 336 -28.57 -10.52 16.09
N GLN A 337 -27.99 -9.32 15.93
CA GLN A 337 -28.74 -8.11 15.54
C GLN A 337 -29.42 -8.25 14.17
N ASP A 338 -28.75 -8.88 13.21
CA ASP A 338 -29.23 -9.13 11.85
C ASP A 338 -30.25 -10.29 11.78
N GLY A 339 -30.54 -10.97 12.90
CA GLY A 339 -31.49 -12.10 12.95
C GLY A 339 -31.03 -13.31 12.13
N ILE A 340 -29.72 -13.55 12.08
CA ILE A 340 -29.11 -14.65 11.32
C ILE A 340 -29.31 -15.99 12.02
N PHE A 341 -29.23 -15.98 13.36
CA PHE A 341 -29.32 -17.17 14.18
C PHE A 341 -30.71 -17.84 14.07
N PRO A 342 -30.77 -19.19 14.09
CA PRO A 342 -32.04 -19.90 14.19
C PRO A 342 -32.69 -19.72 15.57
N ALA A 343 -33.97 -20.10 15.70
CA ALA A 343 -34.62 -20.18 17.00
C ALA A 343 -34.10 -21.39 17.78
N TYR A 344 -33.67 -21.18 19.03
CA TYR A 344 -33.14 -22.23 19.90
C TYR A 344 -34.15 -22.67 20.95
N LYS A 345 -34.10 -23.97 21.30
CA LYS A 345 -34.84 -24.52 22.45
C LYS A 345 -34.03 -24.52 23.74
N ARG A 346 -32.70 -24.53 23.64
CA ARG A 346 -31.76 -24.57 24.77
C ARG A 346 -30.65 -23.56 24.53
N ASP A 347 -30.31 -22.79 25.55
CA ASP A 347 -29.23 -21.79 25.48
C ASP A 347 -27.86 -22.43 25.22
N PHE A 348 -27.66 -23.68 25.67
CA PHE A 348 -26.44 -24.45 25.39
C PHE A 348 -26.19 -24.66 23.89
N ASP A 349 -27.23 -24.96 23.11
CA ASP A 349 -27.09 -25.21 21.67
C ASP A 349 -26.68 -23.92 20.92
N LYS A 350 -27.15 -22.77 21.42
CA LYS A 350 -26.78 -21.45 20.91
C LYS A 350 -25.30 -21.17 21.20
N ALA A 351 -24.88 -21.33 22.45
CA ALA A 351 -23.51 -21.08 22.88
C ALA A 351 -22.49 -21.94 22.10
N LEU A 352 -22.82 -23.22 21.87
CA LEU A 352 -21.97 -24.12 21.08
C LEU A 352 -21.83 -23.64 19.62
N LEU A 353 -22.90 -23.16 19.00
CA LEU A 353 -22.81 -22.63 17.63
C LEU A 353 -22.01 -21.32 17.59
N GLU A 354 -22.22 -20.41 18.55
CA GLU A 354 -21.45 -19.18 18.65
C GLU A 354 -19.95 -19.46 18.78
N GLU A 355 -19.57 -20.36 19.69
CA GLU A 355 -18.18 -20.79 19.86
C GLU A 355 -17.61 -21.42 18.59
N THR A 356 -18.39 -22.28 17.91
CA THR A 356 -17.97 -22.91 16.65
C THR A 356 -17.75 -21.86 15.56
N LEU A 357 -18.63 -20.87 15.42
CA LEU A 357 -18.50 -19.79 14.45
C LEU A 357 -17.30 -18.90 14.76
N ILE A 358 -17.06 -18.58 16.03
CA ILE A 358 -15.88 -17.82 16.48
C ILE A 358 -14.61 -18.54 16.08
N ASN A 359 -14.49 -19.80 16.46
CA ASN A 359 -13.29 -20.58 16.18
C ASN A 359 -13.12 -20.83 14.66
N LEU A 360 -14.21 -21.06 13.92
CA LEU A 360 -14.16 -21.22 12.47
C LEU A 360 -13.70 -19.93 11.77
N TYR A 361 -14.14 -18.76 12.25
CA TYR A 361 -13.64 -17.47 11.76
C TYR A 361 -12.15 -17.31 12.05
N GLU A 362 -11.70 -17.65 13.26
CA GLU A 362 -10.28 -17.55 13.63
C GLU A 362 -9.37 -18.45 12.79
N VAL A 363 -9.87 -19.61 12.34
CA VAL A 363 -9.12 -20.49 11.45
C VAL A 363 -9.21 -20.02 9.99
N GLN A 364 -10.42 -19.70 9.50
CA GLN A 364 -10.66 -19.36 8.10
C GLN A 364 -11.65 -18.19 7.93
N PRO A 365 -11.17 -16.94 8.07
CA PRO A 365 -12.00 -15.74 7.91
C PRO A 365 -12.68 -15.65 6.53
N ARG A 366 -12.05 -16.21 5.48
CA ARG A 366 -12.56 -16.18 4.10
C ARG A 366 -13.95 -16.78 3.93
N LEU A 367 -14.36 -17.71 4.81
CA LEU A 367 -15.70 -18.30 4.79
C LEU A 367 -16.82 -17.27 5.03
N PHE A 368 -16.49 -16.14 5.66
CA PHE A 368 -17.46 -15.17 6.15
C PHE A 368 -17.54 -13.90 5.28
N ILE A 369 -16.75 -13.83 4.21
CA ILE A 369 -16.63 -12.63 3.37
C ILE A 369 -17.73 -12.57 2.32
N SER A 370 -18.26 -11.37 2.10
CA SER A 370 -19.20 -11.06 1.00
C SER A 370 -20.49 -11.90 0.97
N LEU A 371 -20.89 -12.48 2.10
CA LEU A 371 -22.17 -13.18 2.23
C LEU A 371 -23.31 -12.18 2.43
N ASN A 372 -24.37 -12.31 1.64
CA ASN A 372 -25.63 -11.61 1.91
C ASN A 372 -26.37 -12.23 3.11
N VAL A 373 -27.41 -11.57 3.60
CA VAL A 373 -28.17 -11.99 4.79
C VAL A 373 -28.72 -13.42 4.67
N GLU A 374 -29.24 -13.79 3.51
CA GLU A 374 -29.80 -15.14 3.28
C GLU A 374 -28.71 -16.21 3.21
N GLN A 375 -27.56 -15.90 2.60
CA GLN A 375 -26.39 -16.79 2.59
C GLN A 375 -25.83 -17.01 4.00
N LYS A 376 -25.76 -15.95 4.82
CA LYS A 376 -25.37 -16.07 6.24
C LYS A 376 -26.33 -16.98 7.00
N LYS A 377 -27.65 -16.78 6.86
CA LYS A 377 -28.67 -17.64 7.49
C LYS A 377 -28.52 -19.09 7.06
N PHE A 378 -28.35 -19.34 5.76
CA PHE A 378 -28.16 -20.69 5.23
C PHE A 378 -26.91 -21.34 5.81
N PHE A 379 -25.77 -20.65 5.79
CA PHE A 379 -24.51 -21.14 6.32
C PHE A 379 -24.59 -21.47 7.81
N VAL A 380 -25.09 -20.54 8.63
CA VAL A 380 -25.24 -20.72 10.08
C VAL A 380 -26.21 -21.85 10.41
N ARG A 381 -27.33 -21.97 9.69
CA ARG A 381 -28.31 -23.05 9.90
C ARG A 381 -27.76 -24.41 9.48
N LEU A 382 -27.03 -24.47 8.37
CA LEU A 382 -26.38 -25.70 7.93
C LEU A 382 -25.35 -26.17 8.98
N LEU A 383 -24.51 -25.25 9.46
CA LEU A 383 -23.54 -25.56 10.51
C LEU A 383 -24.24 -26.03 11.79
N ASN A 384 -25.33 -25.39 12.19
CA ASN A 384 -26.14 -25.81 13.34
C ASN A 384 -26.72 -27.23 13.18
N LEU A 385 -27.20 -27.59 11.98
CA LEU A 385 -27.70 -28.94 11.69
C LEU A 385 -26.58 -29.99 11.76
N LEU A 386 -25.41 -29.68 11.21
CA LEU A 386 -24.26 -30.59 11.22
C LEU A 386 -23.73 -30.79 12.65
N LEU A 387 -23.68 -29.75 13.48
CA LEU A 387 -23.34 -29.86 14.90
C LEU A 387 -24.35 -30.71 15.69
N ALA A 388 -25.62 -30.71 15.29
CA ALA A 388 -26.65 -31.55 15.91
C ALA A 388 -26.66 -33.00 15.39
N SER A 389 -25.86 -33.31 14.37
CA SER A 389 -25.77 -34.65 13.75
C SER A 389 -24.51 -35.40 14.19
N ASP A 390 -24.47 -36.72 13.93
CA ASP A 390 -23.27 -37.54 14.10
C ASP A 390 -22.22 -37.34 12.97
N GLU A 391 -22.53 -36.49 11.98
CA GLU A 391 -21.72 -36.27 10.77
C GLU A 391 -20.73 -35.10 10.93
N ARG A 392 -20.37 -34.73 12.16
CA ARG A 392 -19.49 -33.57 12.45
C ARG A 392 -18.13 -33.69 11.78
N GLU A 393 -17.62 -34.91 11.64
CA GLU A 393 -16.32 -35.19 11.01
C GLU A 393 -16.33 -34.80 9.51
N HIS A 394 -17.48 -34.86 8.84
CA HIS A 394 -17.63 -34.46 7.44
C HIS A 394 -17.69 -32.94 7.22
N ILE A 395 -17.78 -32.14 8.30
CA ILE A 395 -17.65 -30.67 8.20
C ILE A 395 -16.26 -30.32 7.66
N LEU A 396 -15.22 -31.01 8.15
CA LEU A 396 -13.84 -30.82 7.67
C LEU A 396 -13.71 -31.16 6.21
N GLU A 397 -14.13 -32.36 5.81
CA GLU A 397 -14.06 -32.80 4.41
C GLU A 397 -14.77 -31.82 3.47
N THR A 398 -15.94 -31.33 3.88
CA THR A 398 -16.71 -30.35 3.12
C THR A 398 -15.96 -29.02 2.99
N LEU A 399 -15.39 -28.51 4.08
CA LEU A 399 -14.63 -27.26 4.08
C LEU A 399 -13.32 -27.38 3.28
N GLU A 400 -12.64 -28.51 3.35
CA GLU A 400 -11.43 -28.81 2.56
C GLU A 400 -11.71 -28.82 1.05
N GLY A 401 -12.89 -29.27 0.63
CA GLY A 401 -13.30 -29.23 -0.78
C GLY A 401 -13.61 -27.82 -1.30
N ILE A 402 -13.85 -26.86 -0.40
CA ILE A 402 -14.28 -25.50 -0.77
C ILE A 402 -13.12 -24.50 -0.68
N ILE A 403 -12.20 -24.69 0.27
CA ILE A 403 -11.11 -23.73 0.53
C ILE A 403 -9.77 -24.44 0.67
N GLU A 404 -8.76 -23.93 -0.04
CA GLU A 404 -7.37 -24.30 0.17
C GLU A 404 -6.91 -23.86 1.57
N MET A 405 -6.64 -24.84 2.43
CA MET A 405 -6.12 -24.66 3.78
C MET A 405 -4.70 -25.21 3.90
N ASN A 406 -3.83 -24.50 4.60
CA ASN A 406 -2.49 -25.00 4.92
C ASN A 406 -2.53 -26.02 6.08
N ALA A 407 -1.43 -26.74 6.30
CA ALA A 407 -1.38 -27.82 7.31
C ALA A 407 -1.71 -27.34 8.74
N GLU A 408 -1.34 -26.11 9.09
CA GLU A 408 -1.59 -25.53 10.41
C GLU A 408 -3.07 -25.13 10.60
N GLU A 409 -3.69 -24.58 9.54
CA GLU A 409 -5.12 -24.27 9.48
C GLU A 409 -5.96 -25.56 9.59
N LYS A 410 -5.56 -26.63 8.88
CA LYS A 410 -6.21 -27.95 8.92
C LYS A 410 -6.17 -28.57 10.31
N GLU A 411 -4.98 -28.62 10.91
CA GLU A 411 -4.79 -29.19 12.25
C GLU A 411 -5.61 -28.42 13.29
N SER A 412 -5.64 -27.10 13.21
CA SER A 412 -6.43 -26.26 14.12
C SER A 412 -7.94 -26.52 13.99
N LEU A 413 -8.44 -26.65 12.76
CA LEU A 413 -9.84 -26.97 12.50
C LEU A 413 -10.21 -28.39 12.98
N TYR A 414 -9.30 -29.35 12.78
CA TYR A 414 -9.45 -30.72 13.26
C TYR A 414 -9.59 -30.78 14.79
N GLN A 415 -8.68 -30.12 15.51
CA GLN A 415 -8.72 -30.08 16.98
C GLN A 415 -10.00 -29.40 17.53
N LEU A 416 -10.49 -28.37 16.85
CA LEU A 416 -11.73 -27.67 17.20
C LEU A 416 -12.95 -28.60 17.11
N LEU A 417 -13.08 -29.32 16.00
CA LEU A 417 -14.21 -30.23 15.76
C LEU A 417 -14.15 -31.46 16.68
N GLN A 418 -12.96 -31.92 17.07
CA GLN A 418 -12.82 -32.98 18.08
C GLN A 418 -13.16 -32.52 19.51
N LYS A 419 -12.68 -31.35 19.95
CA LYS A 419 -12.93 -30.85 21.32
C LYS A 419 -14.42 -30.68 21.63
N SER A 420 -15.19 -30.27 20.63
CA SER A 420 -16.64 -30.09 20.70
C SER A 420 -17.42 -31.41 20.86
N SER A 421 -16.77 -32.56 20.64
CA SER A 421 -17.35 -33.90 20.78
C SER A 421 -17.21 -34.47 22.20
N TYR A 422 -16.25 -33.98 23.00
CA TYR A 422 -15.99 -34.45 24.36
C TYR A 422 -16.80 -33.73 25.45
N THR A 423 -17.62 -32.75 25.08
CA THR A 423 -18.46 -31.94 26.00
C THR A 423 -19.92 -32.38 26.04
N GLN A 424 -20.26 -33.51 25.41
CA GLN A 424 -21.59 -34.13 25.50
C GLN A 424 -21.77 -34.97 26.76
#